data_AF-A0A9E5XAH3-F1
#
_entry.id   AF-A0A9E5XAH3-F1
#
_cell.length_a   1.000
_cell.length_b   1.000
_cell.length_c   1.000
_cell.angle_alpha   90.00
_cell.angle_beta   90.00
_cell.angle_gamma   90.00
#
_symmetry.space_group_name_H-M   'P 1'
#
loop_
_entity.id
_entity.type
_entity.pdbx_description
1 polymer ?
#
loop_
_entity_poly.entity_id
_entity_poly.type
_entity_poly.pdbx_seq_one_letter_code
_entity_poly.pdbx_strand_id
1 'polypeptide(L)'
;MQIEAASGVLLLIAAVVAIVWANLPGGESYERFWETAVNLNIGGFALNETLREVVNNGLMTIFFFVIGLEIKRELAVGELRDPKAAGLPAFAALGAT
;
A
#
# COMPACT_ATOMS: atom_id res chain seq x y z
N MET A 1 -20.13 -8.90 3.72
CA MET A 1 -20.35 -9.45 2.37
C MET A 1 -20.42 -8.41 1.26
N GLN A 2 -21.41 -7.49 1.19
CA GLN A 2 -21.50 -6.60 0.02
C GLN A 2 -20.37 -5.54 -0.07
N ILE A 3 -19.83 -5.07 1.06
CA ILE A 3 -18.78 -4.03 1.07
C ILE A 3 -17.37 -4.63 0.81
N GLU A 4 -17.09 -5.84 1.32
CA GLU A 4 -15.79 -6.52 1.08
C GLU A 4 -15.63 -6.94 -0.39
N ALA A 5 -16.72 -7.36 -1.03
CA ALA A 5 -16.70 -7.62 -2.47
C ALA A 5 -16.59 -6.32 -3.28
N ALA A 6 -17.20 -5.22 -2.80
CA ALA A 6 -17.14 -3.93 -3.48
C ALA A 6 -15.73 -3.34 -3.53
N SER A 7 -14.92 -3.49 -2.47
CA SER A 7 -13.52 -3.04 -2.49
C SER A 7 -12.67 -3.86 -3.47
N GLY A 8 -12.84 -5.18 -3.51
CA GLY A 8 -12.15 -6.05 -4.48
C GLY A 8 -12.50 -5.72 -5.93
N VAL A 9 -13.79 -5.48 -6.23
CA VAL A 9 -14.23 -5.08 -7.58
C VAL A 9 -13.69 -3.71 -7.95
N LEU A 10 -13.69 -2.75 -7.03
CA LEU A 10 -13.14 -1.41 -7.27
C LEU A 10 -11.63 -1.47 -7.59
N LEU A 11 -10.86 -2.27 -6.85
CA LEU A 11 -9.43 -2.49 -7.10
C LEU A 11 -9.19 -3.10 -8.48
N LEU A 12 -10.01 -4.09 -8.87
CA LEU A 12 -9.91 -4.73 -10.17
C LEU A 12 -10.18 -3.73 -11.30
N ILE A 13 -11.23 -2.92 -11.17
CA ILE A 13 -11.54 -1.86 -12.14
C ILE A 13 -10.39 -0.86 -12.23
N ALA A 14 -9.84 -0.41 -11.08
CA ALA A 14 -8.70 0.51 -11.07
C ALA A 14 -7.47 -0.08 -11.76
N ALA A 15 -7.16 -1.36 -11.55
CA ALA A 15 -6.06 -2.06 -12.20
C ALA A 15 -6.27 -2.16 -13.72
N VAL A 16 -7.48 -2.50 -14.18
CA VAL A 16 -7.81 -2.55 -15.61
C VAL A 16 -7.66 -1.16 -16.24
N VAL A 17 -8.16 -0.11 -15.59
CA VAL A 17 -8.01 1.28 -16.06
C VAL A 17 -6.53 1.65 -16.16
N ALA A 18 -5.71 1.31 -15.17
CA ALA A 18 -4.27 1.58 -15.18
C ALA A 18 -3.57 0.85 -16.34
N ILE A 19 -3.87 -0.43 -16.56
CA ILE A 19 -3.31 -1.22 -17.68
C ILE A 19 -3.71 -0.62 -19.01
N VAL A 20 -4.99 -0.31 -19.21
CA VAL A 20 -5.49 0.28 -20.46
C VAL A 20 -4.82 1.64 -20.70
N TRP A 21 -4.75 2.49 -19.67
CA TRP A 21 -4.15 3.82 -19.79
C TRP A 21 -2.66 3.77 -20.12
N ALA A 22 -1.91 2.86 -19.51
CA ALA A 22 -0.48 2.67 -19.78
C ALA A 22 -0.18 2.15 -21.19
N ASN A 23 -1.12 1.41 -21.82
CA ASN A 23 -0.91 0.79 -23.14
C ASN A 23 -1.53 1.58 -24.32
N LEU A 24 -2.20 2.71 -24.07
CA LEU A 24 -2.75 3.54 -25.13
C LEU A 24 -1.62 4.17 -25.99
N PRO A 25 -1.88 4.49 -27.28
CA PRO A 25 -0.95 5.20 -28.18
C PRO A 25 -0.75 6.69 -27.83
N GLY A 26 -0.58 6.93 -26.53
CA GLY A 26 -0.24 8.18 -25.83
C GLY A 26 0.31 7.87 -24.43
N GLY A 27 0.92 6.68 -24.23
CA GLY A 27 1.44 6.18 -22.96
C GLY A 27 2.45 7.09 -22.27
N GLU A 28 3.09 8.00 -23.00
CA GLU A 28 3.85 9.12 -22.40
C GLU A 28 3.01 9.97 -21.46
N SER A 29 1.70 10.13 -21.70
CA SER A 29 0.83 10.88 -20.79
C SER A 29 0.65 10.18 -19.44
N TYR A 30 0.69 8.85 -19.41
CA TYR A 30 0.65 8.10 -18.15
C TYR A 30 1.96 8.28 -17.39
N GLU A 31 3.10 8.13 -18.08
CA GLU A 31 4.39 8.26 -17.44
C GLU A 31 4.66 9.70 -16.98
N ARG A 32 4.39 10.72 -17.80
CA ARG A 32 4.51 12.14 -17.40
C ARG A 32 3.62 12.51 -16.21
N PHE A 33 2.43 11.93 -16.11
CA PHE A 33 1.56 12.15 -14.96
C PHE A 33 2.22 11.62 -13.68
N TRP A 34 2.76 10.41 -13.72
CA TRP A 34 3.39 9.78 -12.56
C TRP A 34 4.79 10.32 -12.23
N GLU A 35 5.56 10.75 -13.24
CA GLU A 35 6.88 11.40 -13.11
C GLU A 35 6.78 12.89 -12.75
N THR A 36 5.57 13.44 -12.58
CA THR A 36 5.40 14.83 -12.19
C THR A 36 6.15 15.09 -10.89
N ALA A 37 7.14 15.99 -10.93
CA ALA A 37 7.99 16.28 -9.79
C ALA A 37 7.21 17.04 -8.70
N VAL A 38 7.14 16.44 -7.53
CA VAL A 38 6.58 17.03 -6.31
C VAL A 38 7.75 17.53 -5.47
N ASN A 39 7.95 18.84 -5.52
CA ASN A 39 8.98 19.52 -4.74
C ASN A 39 8.33 20.16 -3.51
N LEU A 40 8.67 19.66 -2.32
CA LEU A 40 8.25 20.27 -1.06
C LEU A 40 9.47 20.84 -0.36
N ASN A 41 9.51 22.16 -0.23
CA ASN A 41 10.58 22.86 0.47
C ASN A 41 10.03 23.54 1.72
N ILE A 42 10.53 23.14 2.89
CA ILE A 42 10.18 23.73 4.18
C ILE A 42 11.49 24.12 4.87
N GLY A 43 11.84 25.41 4.80
CA GLY A 43 13.06 25.95 5.39
C GLY A 43 14.32 25.40 4.70
N GLY A 44 15.11 24.60 5.43
CA GLY A 44 16.30 23.92 4.90
C GLY A 44 16.05 22.49 4.42
N PHE A 45 14.83 21.99 4.54
CA PHE A 45 14.46 20.63 4.14
C PHE A 45 13.81 20.65 2.76
N ALA A 46 14.42 19.98 1.79
CA ALA A 46 13.90 19.84 0.44
C ALA A 46 13.62 18.36 0.15
N LEU A 47 12.36 18.04 -0.12
CA LEU A 47 11.95 16.76 -0.69
C LEU A 47 11.70 16.96 -2.18
N ASN A 48 12.36 16.14 -2.99
CA ASN A 48 12.19 16.11 -4.44
C ASN A 48 11.85 14.67 -4.81
N GLU A 49 10.55 14.40 -4.85
CA GLU A 49 9.99 13.07 -5.11
C GLU A 49 9.03 13.19 -6.28
N THR A 50 8.85 12.13 -7.03
CA THR A 50 7.81 12.06 -8.07
C THR A 50 6.43 11.87 -7.46
N LEU A 51 5.38 12.22 -8.20
CA LEU A 51 4.01 11.97 -7.78
C LEU A 51 3.78 10.48 -7.45
N ARG A 52 4.40 9.60 -8.23
CA ARG A 52 4.40 8.15 -8.00
C ARG A 52 4.94 7.79 -6.62
N GLU A 53 6.10 8.33 -6.24
CA GLU A 53 6.74 8.05 -4.96
C GLU A 53 5.92 8.61 -3.79
N VAL A 54 5.40 9.83 -3.92
CA VAL A 54 4.54 10.45 -2.88
C VAL A 54 3.29 9.62 -2.63
N VAL A 55 2.59 9.21 -3.70
CA VAL A 55 1.38 8.39 -3.58
C VAL A 55 1.70 7.01 -3.01
N ASN A 56 2.77 6.37 -3.49
CA ASN A 56 3.19 5.05 -2.99
C ASN A 56 3.55 5.11 -1.50
N ASN A 57 4.42 6.03 -1.11
CA ASN A 57 4.83 6.20 0.28
C ASN A 57 3.64 6.54 1.18
N GLY A 58 2.72 7.40 0.72
CA GLY A 58 1.50 7.76 1.46
C GLY A 58 0.56 6.57 1.66
N LEU A 59 0.24 5.83 0.59
CA LEU A 59 -0.60 4.64 0.64
C LEU A 59 0.02 3.53 1.51
N MET A 60 1.33 3.28 1.34
CA MET A 60 2.07 2.30 2.14
C MET A 60 2.08 2.68 3.62
N THR A 61 2.22 3.96 3.94
CA THR A 61 2.13 4.45 5.33
C THR A 61 0.77 4.12 5.93
N ILE A 62 -0.33 4.38 5.21
CA ILE A 62 -1.68 4.06 5.68
C ILE A 62 -1.87 2.55 5.81
N PHE A 63 -1.43 1.77 4.82
CA PHE A 63 -1.52 0.32 4.83
C PHE A 63 -0.81 -0.30 6.03
N PHE A 64 0.46 0.05 6.26
CA PHE A 64 1.22 -0.42 7.41
C PHE A 64 0.68 0.09 8.74
N PHE A 65 0.08 1.29 8.77
CA PHE A 65 -0.59 1.77 9.97
C PHE A 65 -1.78 0.90 10.35
N VAL A 66 -2.66 0.59 9.39
CA VAL A 66 -3.82 -0.30 9.61
C VAL A 66 -3.36 -1.70 10.02
N ILE A 67 -2.37 -2.27 9.31
CA ILE A 67 -1.78 -3.56 9.70
C ILE A 67 -1.19 -3.50 11.10
N GLY A 68 -0.46 -2.44 11.45
CA GLY A 68 0.11 -2.27 12.78
C GLY A 68 -0.94 -2.22 13.88
N LEU A 69 -2.09 -1.58 13.62
CA LEU A 69 -3.23 -1.57 14.54
C LEU A 69 -3.86 -2.96 14.67
N GLU A 70 -4.01 -3.69 13.57
CA GLU A 70 -4.55 -5.05 13.58
C GLU A 70 -3.65 -6.00 14.36
N ILE A 71 -2.34 -5.96 14.10
CA ILE A 71 -1.34 -6.74 14.86
C ILE A 71 -1.40 -6.37 16.35
N LYS A 72 -1.46 -5.07 16.69
CA LYS A 72 -1.58 -4.64 18.08
C LYS A 72 -2.86 -5.17 18.73
N ARG A 73 -3.98 -5.20 18.00
CA ARG A 73 -5.26 -5.77 18.46
C ARG A 73 -5.13 -7.29 18.69
N GLU A 74 -4.51 -8.01 17.76
CA GLU A 74 -4.28 -9.46 17.88
C GLU A 74 -3.35 -9.81 19.05
N LEU A 75 -2.33 -9.01 19.32
CA LEU A 75 -1.46 -9.17 20.48
C LEU A 75 -2.19 -8.91 21.81
N ALA A 76 -3.11 -7.95 21.84
CA ALA A 76 -3.81 -7.56 23.06
C ALA A 76 -4.99 -8.49 23.42
N VAL A 77 -5.74 -8.96 22.42
CA VAL A 77 -7.02 -9.68 22.62
C VAL A 77 -7.17 -10.91 21.71
N GLY A 78 -6.30 -11.09 20.72
CA GLY A 78 -6.39 -12.17 19.73
C GLY A 78 -5.50 -13.38 20.01
N GLU A 79 -5.31 -14.22 18.98
CA GLU A 79 -4.57 -15.49 19.06
C GLU A 79 -3.07 -15.30 19.29
N LEU A 80 -2.49 -14.16 18.91
CA LEU A 80 -1.08 -13.84 19.13
C LEU A 80 -0.76 -13.44 20.58
N ARG A 81 -1.77 -13.30 21.43
CA ARG A 81 -1.57 -13.01 22.86
C ARG A 81 -0.90 -14.17 23.61
N ASP A 82 -1.11 -15.41 23.16
CA ASP A 82 -0.39 -16.57 23.69
C ASP A 82 0.87 -16.81 22.86
N PRO A 83 2.09 -16.65 23.43
CA PRO A 83 3.33 -16.87 22.71
C PRO A 83 3.50 -18.29 22.17
N LYS A 84 2.75 -19.29 22.69
CA LYS A 84 2.71 -20.64 22.11
C LYS A 84 1.88 -20.71 20.82
N ALA A 85 0.79 -19.95 20.73
CA ALA A 85 -0.05 -19.88 19.54
C ALA A 85 0.58 -18.98 18.46
N ALA A 86 1.31 -17.93 18.86
CA ALA A 86 2.05 -17.04 17.95
C ALA A 86 3.24 -17.70 17.25
N GLY A 87 3.78 -18.81 17.80
CA GLY A 87 4.93 -19.51 17.23
C GLY A 87 4.67 -20.07 15.83
N LEU A 88 3.51 -20.73 15.61
CA LEU A 88 3.19 -21.37 14.34
C LEU A 88 3.12 -20.37 13.15
N PRO A 89 2.37 -19.26 13.22
CA PRO A 89 2.37 -18.25 12.15
C PRO A 89 3.72 -17.51 12.01
N ALA A 90 4.46 -17.28 13.10
CA ALA A 90 5.77 -16.65 13.02
C ALA A 90 6.79 -17.51 12.25
N PHE A 91 6.85 -18.82 12.53
CA PHE A 91 7.70 -19.75 11.77
C PHE A 91 7.23 -19.92 10.32
N ALA A 92 5.91 -19.94 10.08
CA ALA A 92 5.37 -19.96 8.71
C ALA A 92 5.78 -18.71 7.91
N ALA A 93 5.77 -17.52 8.54
CA ALA A 93 6.21 -16.28 7.91
C ALA A 93 7.73 -16.26 7.65
N LEU A 94 8.54 -16.77 8.59
CA LEU A 94 9.99 -16.88 8.43
C LEU A 94 10.41 -17.89 7.33
N GLY A 95 9.60 -18.92 7.08
CA GLY A 95 9.86 -19.89 6.01
C GLY A 95 9.39 -19.44 4.62
N ALA A 96 8.65 -18.34 4.53
CA ALA A 96 8.08 -17.82 3.28
C ALA A 96 8.95 -16.76 2.60
N THR A 97 10.11 -16.42 3.18
CA THR A 97 11.15 -15.55 2.59
C THR A 97 12.07 -16.33 1.66
#